data_AF-A0A452Z6F4-F1
#
_entry.id   AF-A0A452Z6F4-F1
#
_cell.length_a   1.000
_cell.length_b   1.000
_cell.length_c   1.000
_cell.angle_alpha   90.00
_cell.angle_beta   90.00
_cell.angle_gamma   90.00
#
_symmetry.space_group_name_H-M   'P 1'
#
loop_
_entity.id
_entity.type
_entity.pdbx_description
1 polymer ?
#
loop_
_entity_poly.entity_id
_entity_poly.type
_entity_poly.pdbx_seq_one_letter_code
_entity_poly.pdbx_strand_id
1 'polypeptide(L)'
;MERRSFGIRKVSIQQGQQPLHLLNNELWGYQVGLYGEGKRIYTQEESSSVEWTEINSLTYHPLTWYKTTFAAPVGNDAVALNLTSMGKGEVWVNGESIGRYWVSFKAPSGQPSQSL
;
A
#
# COMPACT_ATOMS: atom_id res chain seq x y z
N MET A 1 -7.73 29.05 5.94
CA MET A 1 -8.46 27.79 5.71
C MET A 1 -7.93 27.18 4.41
N GLU A 2 -7.35 25.97 4.49
CA GLU A 2 -6.70 25.33 3.34
C GLU A 2 -7.75 24.92 2.29
N ARG A 3 -7.56 25.32 1.02
CA ARG A 3 -8.50 25.04 -0.11
C ARG A 3 -7.98 23.93 -1.02
N ARG A 4 -7.33 22.91 -0.46
CA ARG A 4 -6.82 21.79 -1.26
C ARG A 4 -7.85 20.69 -1.34
N SER A 5 -7.88 20.05 -2.48
CA SER A 5 -8.75 18.93 -2.74
C SER A 5 -7.98 17.77 -3.31
N PHE A 6 -8.29 16.57 -2.82
CA PHE A 6 -7.66 15.32 -3.22
C PHE A 6 -8.71 14.36 -3.81
N GLY A 7 -8.24 13.39 -4.60
CA GLY A 7 -9.09 12.40 -5.26
C GLY A 7 -9.54 12.77 -6.67
N ILE A 8 -10.27 11.85 -7.29
CA ILE A 8 -10.78 11.97 -8.67
C ILE A 8 -11.96 12.94 -8.69
N ARG A 9 -11.93 13.91 -9.62
CA ARG A 9 -12.96 14.97 -9.74
C ARG A 9 -13.67 15.03 -11.08
N LYS A 10 -13.05 14.48 -12.12
CA LYS A 10 -13.58 14.44 -13.47
C LYS A 10 -13.08 13.17 -14.13
N VAL A 11 -13.99 12.43 -14.76
CA VAL A 11 -13.67 11.21 -15.49
C VAL A 11 -14.35 11.27 -16.84
N SER A 12 -13.61 10.89 -17.88
CA SER A 12 -14.12 10.83 -19.24
C SER A 12 -13.44 9.71 -19.99
N ILE A 13 -14.17 9.10 -20.92
CA ILE A 13 -13.65 8.06 -21.81
C ILE A 13 -13.86 8.49 -23.27
N GLN A 14 -12.89 8.18 -24.12
CA GLN A 14 -12.95 8.45 -25.55
C GLN A 14 -12.49 7.22 -26.32
N GLN A 15 -13.28 6.80 -27.30
CA GLN A 15 -12.98 5.65 -28.14
C GLN A 15 -12.73 6.09 -29.57
N GLY A 16 -11.45 6.21 -29.96
CA GLY A 16 -11.07 6.67 -31.29
C GLY A 16 -11.67 8.03 -31.63
N GLN A 17 -12.42 8.12 -32.73
CA GLN A 17 -13.09 9.35 -33.18
C GLN A 17 -14.47 9.57 -32.56
N GLN A 18 -14.93 8.70 -31.65
CA GLN A 18 -16.20 8.91 -30.96
C GLN A 18 -16.17 10.16 -30.07
N PRO A 19 -17.32 10.81 -29.84
CA PRO A 19 -17.42 11.90 -28.89
C PRO A 19 -16.93 11.51 -27.49
N LEU A 20 -16.35 12.48 -26.78
CA LEU A 20 -15.95 12.31 -25.39
C LEU A 20 -17.18 12.01 -24.53
N HIS A 21 -17.18 10.88 -23.85
CA HIS A 21 -18.23 10.52 -22.90
C HIS A 21 -17.79 10.92 -21.48
N LEU A 22 -18.54 11.82 -20.85
CA LEU A 22 -18.29 12.29 -19.48
C LEU A 22 -18.98 11.34 -18.49
N LEU A 23 -18.23 10.82 -17.52
CA LEU A 23 -18.74 9.89 -16.51
C LEU A 23 -19.11 10.58 -15.20
N ASN A 24 -19.10 11.92 -15.16
CA ASN A 24 -19.27 12.69 -13.92
C ASN A 24 -20.67 12.55 -13.29
N ASN A 25 -21.69 12.27 -14.10
CA ASN A 25 -23.09 12.19 -13.67
C ASN A 25 -23.59 10.74 -13.57
N GLU A 26 -22.70 9.76 -13.77
CA GLU A 26 -23.00 8.35 -13.59
C GLU A 26 -23.02 7.99 -12.09
N LEU A 27 -23.56 6.82 -11.76
CA LEU A 27 -23.56 6.31 -10.39
C LEU A 27 -22.15 5.84 -9.99
N TRP A 28 -21.59 6.46 -8.96
CA TRP A 28 -20.28 6.11 -8.40
C TRP A 28 -20.42 5.46 -7.02
N GLY A 29 -19.69 4.36 -6.82
CA GLY A 29 -19.50 3.73 -5.51
C GLY A 29 -18.23 4.22 -4.83
N TYR A 30 -18.25 4.29 -3.49
CA TYR A 30 -17.10 4.68 -2.68
C TYR A 30 -16.83 3.64 -1.61
N GLN A 31 -15.57 3.26 -1.46
CA GLN A 31 -15.07 2.46 -0.35
C GLN A 31 -13.89 3.19 0.29
N VAL A 32 -14.02 3.50 1.58
CA VAL A 32 -12.95 4.15 2.34
C VAL A 32 -11.99 3.08 2.86
N GLY A 33 -10.69 3.29 2.63
CA GLY A 33 -9.63 2.39 3.10
C GLY A 33 -9.55 1.07 2.36
N LEU A 34 -8.57 0.27 2.76
CA LEU A 34 -8.32 -1.07 2.24
C LEU A 34 -9.08 -2.13 3.04
N TYR A 35 -9.48 -3.22 2.38
CA TYR A 35 -10.20 -4.32 3.03
C TYR A 35 -9.46 -4.88 4.26
N GLY A 36 -8.13 -5.08 4.15
CA GLY A 36 -7.30 -5.56 5.25
C GLY A 36 -7.19 -4.57 6.43
N GLU A 37 -7.25 -3.26 6.16
CA GLU A 37 -7.28 -2.24 7.21
C GLU A 37 -8.60 -2.33 8.00
N GLY A 38 -9.73 -2.43 7.29
CA GLY A 38 -11.05 -2.60 7.91
C GLY A 38 -11.18 -3.88 8.73
N LYS A 39 -10.47 -4.95 8.32
CA LYS A 39 -10.36 -6.21 9.05
C LYS A 39 -9.25 -6.23 10.11
N ARG A 40 -8.45 -5.17 10.22
CA ARG A 40 -7.35 -5.04 11.19
C ARG A 40 -6.36 -6.22 11.16
N ILE A 41 -6.12 -6.80 9.98
CA ILE A 41 -5.29 -8.03 9.84
C ILE A 41 -3.80 -7.83 10.18
N TYR A 42 -3.40 -6.59 10.45
CA TYR A 42 -2.11 -6.21 11.03
C TYR A 42 -2.00 -6.50 12.55
N THR A 43 -3.11 -6.83 13.21
CA THR A 43 -3.14 -7.28 14.61
C THR A 43 -3.05 -8.80 14.69
N GLN A 44 -2.54 -9.33 15.80
CA GLN A 44 -2.36 -10.78 15.95
C GLN A 44 -3.71 -11.50 16.07
N GLU A 45 -4.67 -10.87 16.73
CA GLU A 45 -6.00 -11.40 17.01
C GLU A 45 -6.83 -11.53 15.72
N GLU A 46 -6.80 -10.50 14.87
CA GLU A 46 -7.65 -10.45 13.67
C GLU A 46 -6.97 -11.04 12.44
N SER A 47 -5.68 -11.40 12.52
CA SER A 47 -4.94 -11.96 11.39
C SER A 47 -5.52 -13.31 10.91
N SER A 48 -6.20 -14.07 11.76
CA SER A 48 -6.89 -15.32 11.38
C SER A 48 -8.23 -15.11 10.67
N SER A 49 -8.67 -13.86 10.49
CA SER A 49 -9.94 -13.54 9.79
C SER A 49 -9.85 -13.64 8.26
N VAL A 50 -8.66 -13.92 7.72
CA VAL A 50 -8.38 -14.08 6.29
C VAL A 50 -7.53 -15.32 6.05
N GLU A 51 -7.62 -15.89 4.86
CA GLU A 51 -6.73 -16.97 4.45
C GLU A 51 -5.40 -16.42 3.95
N TRP A 52 -4.30 -16.89 4.56
CA TRP A 52 -2.95 -16.58 4.15
C TRP A 52 -2.42 -17.72 3.27
N THR A 53 -1.78 -17.35 2.17
CA THR A 53 -1.09 -18.31 1.29
C THR A 53 0.41 -18.07 1.32
N GLU A 54 1.19 -19.11 1.05
CA GLU A 54 2.62 -18.95 0.84
C GLU A 54 2.92 -18.03 -0.34
N ILE A 55 4.04 -17.30 -0.25
CA ILE A 55 4.46 -16.38 -1.30
C ILE A 55 4.92 -17.19 -2.50
N ASN A 56 4.26 -17.00 -3.65
CA ASN A 56 4.78 -17.44 -4.94
C ASN A 56 5.67 -16.31 -5.50
N SER A 57 6.91 -16.63 -5.89
CA SER A 57 7.89 -15.64 -6.38
C SER A 57 7.66 -15.21 -7.84
N LEU A 58 6.67 -15.79 -8.52
CA LEU A 58 6.36 -15.56 -9.92
C LEU A 58 5.27 -14.49 -10.12
N THR A 59 4.63 -14.01 -9.06
CA THR A 59 3.51 -13.08 -9.19
C THR A 59 3.57 -11.90 -8.22
N TYR A 60 3.94 -10.73 -8.76
CA TYR A 60 3.79 -9.46 -8.07
C TYR A 60 2.38 -8.92 -8.30
N HIS A 61 1.54 -8.97 -7.28
CA HIS A 61 0.19 -8.41 -7.33
C HIS A 61 0.13 -7.05 -6.63
N PRO A 62 -0.52 -6.04 -7.22
CA PRO A 62 -0.84 -4.80 -6.52
C PRO A 62 -1.80 -5.09 -5.35
N LEU A 63 -1.74 -4.27 -4.30
CA LEU A 63 -2.62 -4.36 -3.12
C LEU A 63 -2.54 -5.70 -2.37
N THR A 64 -1.33 -6.22 -2.20
CA THR A 64 -1.07 -7.47 -1.48
C THR A 64 -0.66 -7.22 -0.04
N TRP A 65 -1.21 -8.00 0.90
CA TRP A 65 -0.76 -8.04 2.29
C TRP A 65 0.28 -9.15 2.46
N TYR A 66 1.37 -8.83 3.16
CA TYR A 66 2.40 -9.80 3.52
C TYR A 66 2.48 -9.88 5.04
N LYS A 67 2.73 -11.08 5.55
CA LYS A 67 2.94 -11.35 6.97
C LYS A 67 4.17 -12.22 7.13
N THR A 68 4.93 -11.95 8.18
CA THR A 68 6.04 -12.80 8.62
C THR A 68 6.21 -12.69 10.13
N THR A 69 6.99 -13.59 10.70
CA THR A 69 7.39 -13.58 12.11
C THR A 69 8.90 -13.70 12.20
N PHE A 70 9.53 -12.93 13.07
CA PHE A 70 10.97 -12.95 13.28
C PHE A 70 11.29 -12.77 14.77
N ALA A 71 12.42 -13.30 15.23
CA ALA A 71 12.90 -13.07 16.58
C ALA A 71 13.48 -11.65 16.71
N ALA A 72 13.31 -11.02 17.88
CA ALA A 72 13.94 -9.74 18.15
C ALA A 72 15.48 -9.88 18.06
N PRO A 73 16.18 -8.97 17.37
CA PRO A 73 17.63 -9.01 17.32
C PRO A 73 18.24 -8.77 18.70
N VAL A 74 19.44 -9.32 18.93
CA VAL A 74 20.17 -9.17 20.19
C VAL A 74 20.82 -7.78 20.27
N GLY A 75 20.77 -7.15 21.44
CA GLY A 75 21.40 -5.86 21.70
C GLY A 75 20.38 -4.73 21.92
N ASN A 76 20.89 -3.50 21.99
CA ASN A 76 20.10 -2.29 22.24
C ASN A 76 20.22 -1.25 21.11
N ASP A 77 20.86 -1.60 20.01
CA ASP A 77 21.04 -0.70 18.87
C ASP A 77 19.71 -0.46 18.15
N ALA A 78 19.61 0.70 17.48
CA ALA A 78 18.47 0.99 16.64
C ALA A 78 18.37 0.00 15.47
N VAL A 79 17.15 -0.40 15.14
CA VAL A 79 16.88 -1.38 14.09
C VAL A 79 15.98 -0.79 13.01
N ALA A 80 16.16 -1.27 11.78
CA ALA A 80 15.36 -0.87 10.64
C ALA A 80 15.00 -2.09 9.77
N LEU A 81 13.88 -2.00 9.06
CA LEU A 81 13.52 -2.99 8.05
C LEU A 81 14.07 -2.58 6.69
N ASN A 82 14.83 -3.47 6.07
CA ASN A 82 15.28 -3.28 4.70
C ASN A 82 14.15 -3.68 3.74
N LEU A 83 13.48 -2.67 3.16
CA LEU A 83 12.36 -2.85 2.24
C LEU A 83 12.75 -2.60 0.77
N THR A 84 14.05 -2.64 0.43
CA THR A 84 14.56 -2.30 -0.91
C THR A 84 13.97 -3.11 -2.06
N SER A 85 13.53 -4.34 -1.81
CA SER A 85 12.85 -5.20 -2.80
C SER A 85 11.36 -4.90 -2.97
N MET A 86 10.78 -4.07 -2.11
CA MET A 86 9.35 -3.75 -2.12
C MET A 86 9.04 -2.58 -3.07
N GLY A 87 7.77 -2.16 -3.14
CA GLY A 87 7.34 -0.99 -3.90
C GLY A 87 6.96 0.20 -3.01
N LYS A 88 5.67 0.26 -2.67
CA LYS A 88 5.07 1.28 -1.80
C LYS A 88 4.07 0.61 -0.87
N GLY A 89 4.02 1.04 0.38
CA GLY A 89 3.06 0.52 1.34
C GLY A 89 3.22 1.13 2.72
N GLU A 90 2.69 0.42 3.71
CA GLU A 90 2.79 0.71 5.13
C GLU A 90 3.17 -0.58 5.85
N VAL A 91 3.86 -0.45 6.98
CA VAL A 91 4.32 -1.60 7.77
C VAL A 91 3.80 -1.49 9.18
N TRP A 92 3.42 -2.65 9.72
CA TRP A 92 3.04 -2.82 11.11
C TRP A 92 3.96 -3.83 11.78
N VAL A 93 4.31 -3.59 13.04
CA VAL A 93 5.04 -4.52 13.90
C VAL A 93 4.24 -4.69 15.18
N ASN A 94 3.81 -5.92 15.48
CA ASN A 94 3.00 -6.24 16.67
C ASN A 94 1.73 -5.37 16.79
N GLY A 95 1.04 -5.10 15.68
CA GLY A 95 -0.17 -4.27 15.64
C GLY A 95 0.06 -2.77 15.52
N GLU A 96 1.29 -2.29 15.72
CA GLU A 96 1.63 -0.86 15.68
C GLU A 96 2.17 -0.45 14.30
N SER A 97 1.62 0.62 13.72
CA SER A 97 2.14 1.16 12.46
C SER A 97 3.50 1.81 12.70
N ILE A 98 4.50 1.39 11.92
CA ILE A 98 5.84 2.01 11.89
C ILE A 98 6.01 2.97 10.70
N GLY A 99 4.93 3.22 9.97
CA GLY A 99 4.86 4.23 8.92
C GLY A 99 4.91 3.70 7.48
N ARG A 100 4.82 4.67 6.57
CA ARG A 100 4.74 4.44 5.12
C ARG A 100 6.12 4.38 4.49
N TYR A 101 6.30 3.43 3.58
CA TYR A 101 7.49 3.31 2.73
C TYR A 101 7.15 3.51 1.26
N TRP A 102 8.09 4.03 0.48
CA TRP A 102 7.99 4.19 -0.95
C TRP A 102 9.35 4.07 -1.64
N VAL A 103 9.89 2.85 -1.63
CA VAL A 103 11.22 2.55 -2.19
C VAL A 103 11.24 2.48 -3.73
N SER A 104 10.07 2.37 -4.38
CA SER A 104 10.00 2.51 -5.84
C SER A 104 10.14 3.95 -6.33
N PHE A 105 10.04 4.93 -5.44
CA PHE A 105 10.28 6.34 -5.76
C PHE A 105 11.78 6.66 -5.64
N LYS A 106 12.45 6.74 -6.79
CA LYS A 106 13.90 6.89 -6.88
C LYS A 106 14.30 8.36 -6.99
N ALA A 107 15.36 8.74 -6.28
CA ALA A 107 16.05 10.00 -6.49
C ALA A 107 16.76 10.00 -7.87
N PRO A 108 17.25 11.16 -8.35
CA PRO A 108 18.01 11.23 -9.61
C PRO A 108 19.22 10.28 -9.68
N SER A 109 19.77 9.88 -8.53
CA SER A 109 20.85 8.87 -8.41
C SER A 109 20.41 7.44 -8.76
N GLY A 110 19.12 7.19 -8.98
CA GLY A 110 18.55 5.87 -9.22
C GLY A 110 18.28 5.04 -7.95
N GLN A 111 18.58 5.58 -6.77
CA GLN A 111 18.32 4.95 -5.47
C GLN A 111 17.16 5.62 -4.75
N PRO A 112 16.33 4.88 -3.99
CA PRO A 112 15.34 5.51 -3.13
C PRO A 112 16.00 6.23 -1.96
N SER A 113 15.36 7.28 -1.45
CA SER A 113 15.83 7.98 -0.24
C SER A 113 15.65 7.18 1.05
N GLN A 114 14.98 6.02 0.97
CA GLN A 114 14.66 5.13 2.09
C GLN A 114 15.39 3.78 2.00
N SER A 115 16.46 3.67 1.20
CA SER A 115 17.37 2.52 1.26
C SER A 115 18.46 2.72 2.31
N LEU A 116 18.82 1.63 3.00
CA LEU A 116 20.02 1.55 3.83
C LEU A 116 21.29 1.43 2.95
#